data_AF-A0A316Z9A1-F1
#
_entry.id   AF-A0A316Z9A1-F1
#
_cell.length_a   1.000
_cell.length_b   1.000
_cell.length_c   1.000
_cell.angle_alpha   90.00
_cell.angle_beta   90.00
_cell.angle_gamma   90.00
#
_symmetry.space_group_name_H-M   'P 1'
#
loop_
_entity.id
_entity.type
_entity.pdbx_description
1 polymer ?
#
loop_
_entity_poly.entity_id
_entity_poly.type
_entity_poly.pdbx_seq_one_letter_code
_entity_poly.pdbx_strand_id
1 'polypeptide(L)' 'MSGRQGGKAKPLKAPKKQIKELDDDDLAFQKKQKEEAAIKKAAADALRAKKK' A
#
# COMPACT_ATOMS: atom_id res chain seq x y z
N MET A 1 7.09 40.98 -22.33
CA MET A 1 7.56 39.62 -22.01
C MET A 1 6.51 38.94 -21.12
N SER A 2 5.48 38.33 -21.72
CA SER A 2 4.44 37.59 -20.99
C SER A 2 5.02 36.27 -20.48
N GLY A 3 5.64 36.35 -19.30
CA GLY A 3 6.19 35.20 -18.58
C GLY A 3 5.08 34.22 -18.24
N ARG A 4 5.15 33.05 -18.87
CA ARG A 4 4.28 31.89 -18.73
C ARG A 4 4.23 31.37 -17.27
N GLN A 5 3.54 32.07 -16.38
CA GLN A 5 3.31 31.63 -14.99
C GLN A 5 2.03 30.80 -14.82
N GLY A 6 1.37 30.39 -15.90
CA GLY A 6 0.07 29.71 -15.85
C GLY A 6 0.10 28.19 -16.06
N GLY A 7 1.25 27.59 -16.37
CA GLY A 7 1.34 26.13 -16.48
C GLY A 7 1.76 25.58 -15.14
N LYS A 8 0.86 24.91 -14.40
CA LYS A 8 1.14 24.08 -13.21
C LYS A 8 2.59 23.62 -13.28
N ALA A 9 3.47 24.30 -12.54
CA ALA A 9 4.88 23.93 -12.54
C ALA A 9 4.90 22.44 -12.22
N LYS A 10 5.42 21.61 -13.16
CA LYS A 10 5.61 20.16 -12.95
C LYS A 10 6.02 20.00 -11.51
N PRO A 11 5.30 19.27 -10.64
CA PRO A 11 5.49 19.36 -9.19
C PRO A 11 6.98 19.29 -8.88
N LEU A 12 7.61 20.46 -8.66
CA LEU A 12 9.08 20.60 -8.74
C LEU A 12 9.76 19.90 -7.58
N LYS A 13 8.95 19.39 -6.66
CA LYS A 13 9.33 18.60 -5.51
C LYS A 13 8.09 17.86 -5.03
N ALA A 14 7.66 16.83 -5.74
CA ALA A 14 6.85 15.81 -5.08
C ALA A 14 7.62 15.39 -3.81
N PRO A 15 6.99 15.35 -2.63
CA PRO A 15 7.68 14.98 -1.42
C PRO A 15 8.39 13.66 -1.69
N LYS A 16 9.74 13.66 -1.55
CA LYS A 16 10.51 12.43 -1.69
C LYS A 16 9.86 11.44 -0.76
N LYS A 17 9.39 10.31 -1.31
CA LYS A 17 8.73 9.26 -0.53
C LYS A 17 9.60 9.01 0.69
N GLN A 18 9.10 9.40 1.86
CA GLN A 18 9.82 9.15 3.10
C GLN A 18 9.95 7.65 3.19
N ILE A 19 11.19 7.18 3.20
CA ILE A 19 11.49 5.79 3.47
C ILE A 19 11.03 5.60 4.91
N LYS A 20 9.87 4.96 5.07
CA LYS A 20 9.45 4.48 6.37
C LYS A 20 10.45 3.40 6.74
N GLU A 21 11.34 3.72 7.66
CA GLU A 21 12.12 2.73 8.38
C GLU A 21 11.08 1.91 9.14
N LEU A 22 10.83 0.69 8.67
CA LEU A 22 9.93 -0.24 9.32
C LEU A 22 10.76 -0.90 10.41
N ASP A 23 10.45 -0.58 11.66
CA ASP A 23 11.07 -1.19 12.83
C ASP A 23 10.68 -2.68 12.93
N ASP A 24 11.38 -3.44 13.76
CA ASP A 24 11.15 -4.89 13.91
C ASP A 24 9.69 -5.23 14.29
N ASP A 25 9.04 -4.35 15.05
CA ASP A 25 7.63 -4.44 15.42
C ASP A 25 6.68 -4.30 14.22
N ASP A 26 6.99 -3.40 13.28
CA ASP A 26 6.21 -3.20 12.05
C ASP A 26 6.33 -4.42 11.12
N LEU A 27 7.51 -5.03 11.05
CA LEU A 27 7.73 -6.27 10.30
C LEU A 27 6.97 -7.44 10.94
N ALA A 28 6.95 -7.53 12.27
CA ALA A 28 6.18 -8.54 12.99
C ALA A 28 4.66 -8.37 12.74
N PHE A 29 4.16 -7.14 12.75
CA PHE A 29 2.76 -6.86 12.48
C PHE A 29 2.37 -7.15 11.02
N GLN A 30 3.22 -6.81 10.06
CA GLN A 30 3.00 -7.15 8.65
C GLN A 30 2.98 -8.66 8.41
N LYS A 31 3.85 -9.43 9.08
CA LYS A 31 3.84 -10.90 9.00
C LYS A 31 2.52 -11.46 9.53
N LYS A 32 2.09 -11.04 10.73
CA LYS A 32 0.81 -11.44 11.32
C LYS A 32 -0.38 -11.11 10.40
N GLN A 33 -0.42 -9.89 9.85
CA GLN A 33 -1.49 -9.50 8.92
C GLN A 33 -1.53 -10.36 7.65
N LYS A 34 -0.37 -10.70 7.08
CA LYS A 34 -0.31 -11.56 5.89
C LYS A 34 -0.80 -12.97 6.19
N GLU A 35 -0.45 -13.53 7.35
CA GLU A 35 -0.91 -14.84 7.79
C GLU A 35 -2.43 -14.85 8.01
N GLU A 36 -2.97 -13.87 8.72
CA GLU A 36 -4.42 -13.73 8.93
C GLU A 36 -5.18 -13.56 7.61
N ALA A 37 -4.65 -12.75 6.70
CA ALA A 37 -5.25 -12.54 5.39
C ALA A 37 -5.23 -13.82 4.55
N ALA A 38 -4.16 -14.61 4.62
CA ALA A 38 -4.05 -15.89 3.94
C ALA A 38 -5.08 -16.90 4.48
N ILE A 39 -5.22 -17.01 5.80
CA ILE A 39 -6.21 -17.89 6.44
C ILE A 39 -7.64 -17.47 6.04
N LYS A 40 -7.96 -16.18 6.10
CA LYS A 40 -9.28 -15.66 5.71
C LYS A 40 -9.59 -15.91 4.24
N LYS A 41 -8.62 -15.74 3.35
CA LYS A 41 -8.78 -16.05 1.92
C LYS A 41 -9.00 -17.53 1.69
N ALA A 42 -8.18 -18.40 2.28
CA ALA A 42 -8.36 -19.84 2.17
C ALA A 42 -9.72 -20.32 2.70
N ALA A 43 -10.18 -19.77 3.82
CA ALA A 43 -11.51 -20.04 4.36
C ALA A 43 -12.62 -19.55 3.41
N ALA A 44 -12.48 -18.32 2.87
CA ALA A 44 -13.44 -17.78 1.91
C ALA A 44 -13.49 -18.60 0.61
N ASP A 45 -12.34 -19.04 0.09
CA ASP A 45 -12.23 -19.87 -1.10
C ASP A 45 -12.83 -21.26 -0.86
N ALA A 46 -12.59 -21.87 0.31
CA ALA A 46 -13.20 -23.14 0.69
C ALA A 46 -14.73 -23.04 0.81
N LEU A 47 -15.24 -21.97 1.42
CA LEU A 47 -16.68 -21.70 1.50
C LEU A 47 -17.29 -21.46 0.11
N ARG A 48 -16.58 -20.74 -0.76
CA ARG A 48 -17.01 -20.49 -2.14
C ARG A 48 -17.03 -21.75 -2.98
N ALA A 49 -16.03 -22.62 -2.84
CA ALA A 49 -15.96 -23.92 -3.51
C ALA A 49 -17.08 -24.86 -3.06
N LYS A 50 -17.42 -24.87 -1.77
CA LYS A 50 -18.51 -25.69 -1.21
C LYS A 50 -19.92 -25.23 -1.62
N LYS A 51 -20.06 -23.98 -2.06
CA LYS A 51 -21.33 -23.40 -2.52
C LYS A 51 -21.59 -23.62 -4.02
N LYS A 52 -20.62 -24.16 -4.76
CA LYS A 52 -20.75 -24.49 -6.18
C LYS A 52 -21.10 -25.96 -6.34
#